data_AF-A0A350AV13-F1
#
_entry.id   AF-A0A350AV13-F1
#
_cell.length_a   1.000
_cell.length_b   1.000
_cell.length_c   1.000
_cell.angle_alpha   90.00
_cell.angle_beta   90.00
_cell.angle_gamma   90.00
#
_symmetry.space_group_name_H-M   'P 1'
#
loop_
_entity.id
_entity.type
_entity.pdbx_description
1 polymer ?
#
loop_
_entity_poly.entity_id
_entity_poly.type
_entity_poly.pdbx_seq_one_letter_code
_entity_poly.pdbx_strand_id
1 'polypeptide(L)'
;MAAIWHSRVRWYVFPAPELIVDHYTVRYMEPFNLNARVIVTNRHTTDQMSDFSPIDVGVAWGPLGEEGKLDLSKFYQKERFLYWKGQKIDDVPYWDVRKHIGHLHVIPADDYVLQELYALQPNDLISFRGHLVRVDNNEGRGIWVSSRSRTDTGAQACEIVYITDLFRY
;
A
#
# COMPACT_ATOMS: atom_id res chain seq x y z
N MET A 1 53.73 -10.76 5.90
CA MET A 1 52.69 -10.65 6.94
C MET A 1 51.66 -9.66 6.44
N ALA A 2 50.46 -10.13 6.09
CA ALA A 2 49.39 -9.31 5.57
C ALA A 2 48.65 -8.62 6.72
N ALA A 3 48.57 -7.28 6.69
CA ALA A 3 47.74 -6.51 7.60
C ALA A 3 46.45 -6.10 6.86
N ILE A 4 45.34 -6.50 7.46
CA ILE A 4 44.00 -6.55 6.91
C ILE A 4 43.38 -5.15 6.88
N TRP A 5 42.99 -4.68 5.70
CA TRP A 5 42.13 -3.52 5.51
C TRP A 5 40.74 -3.82 6.07
N HIS A 6 40.34 -3.13 7.15
CA HIS A 6 38.93 -3.06 7.54
C HIS A 6 38.32 -1.80 6.93
N SER A 7 37.61 -1.98 5.80
CA SER A 7 36.67 -0.98 5.30
C SER A 7 35.54 -0.81 6.31
N ARG A 8 35.56 0.27 7.09
CA ARG A 8 34.38 0.68 7.88
C ARG A 8 33.34 1.20 6.90
N VAL A 9 32.36 0.36 6.56
CA VAL A 9 31.11 0.83 5.95
C VAL A 9 30.48 1.79 6.95
N ARG A 10 30.43 3.08 6.59
CA ARG A 10 29.75 4.11 7.37
C ARG A 10 28.32 4.18 6.85
N TRP A 11 27.38 3.59 7.57
CA TRP A 11 25.96 3.77 7.31
C TRP A 11 25.60 5.21 7.65
N TYR A 12 25.35 6.04 6.63
CA TYR A 12 24.71 7.33 6.84
C TYR A 12 23.22 7.06 7.03
N VAL A 13 22.77 7.05 8.30
CA VAL A 13 21.36 7.21 8.62
C VAL A 13 21.05 8.69 8.44
N PHE A 14 20.72 9.09 7.20
CA PHE A 14 19.89 10.27 7.05
C PHE A 14 18.57 9.93 7.73
N PRO A 15 17.96 10.79 8.58
CA PRO A 15 16.57 10.57 8.90
C PRO A 15 15.85 10.47 7.55
N ALA A 16 15.19 9.33 7.30
CA ALA A 16 14.30 9.24 6.15
C ALA A 16 13.36 10.45 6.22
N PRO A 17 12.99 11.07 5.10
CA PRO A 17 12.11 12.24 5.16
C PRO A 17 10.87 11.89 6.00
N GLU A 18 10.58 12.71 7.00
CA GLU A 18 9.43 12.54 7.88
C GLU A 18 8.40 13.62 7.53
N LEU A 19 7.14 13.22 7.44
CA LEU A 19 5.99 14.10 7.27
C LEU A 19 5.20 14.11 8.58
N ILE A 20 4.65 15.26 8.95
CA ILE A 20 3.67 15.35 10.03
C ILE A 20 2.28 15.43 9.40
N VAL A 21 1.41 14.48 9.76
CA VAL A 21 -0.02 14.50 9.43
C VAL A 21 -0.76 14.58 10.75
N ASP A 22 -1.40 15.72 11.00
CA ASP A 22 -1.97 16.10 12.30
C ASP A 22 -0.96 15.95 13.47
N HIS A 23 -1.13 14.90 14.27
CA HIS A 23 -0.28 14.58 15.43
C HIS A 23 0.52 13.29 15.25
N TYR A 24 0.56 12.76 14.02
CA TYR A 24 1.29 11.56 13.63
C TYR A 24 2.56 11.91 12.86
N THR A 25 3.61 11.13 13.09
CA THR A 25 4.84 11.19 12.29
C THR A 25 4.81 10.05 11.27
N VAL A 26 4.80 10.40 9.99
CA VAL A 26 4.89 9.47 8.87
C VAL A 26 6.36 9.40 8.43
N ARG A 27 7.00 8.25 8.66
CA ARG A 27 8.40 7.98 8.30
C ARG A 27 8.47 7.20 7.00
N TYR A 28 9.22 7.72 6.04
CA TYR A 28 9.44 7.01 4.78
C TYR A 28 10.29 5.76 5.00
N MET A 29 9.94 4.69 4.30
CA MET A 29 10.68 3.42 4.28
C MET A 29 11.34 3.25 2.90
N GLU A 30 10.70 2.50 2.00
CA GLU A 30 11.22 2.18 0.67
C GLU A 30 10.38 2.87 -0.41
N PRO A 31 10.96 3.27 -1.55
CA PRO A 31 10.19 3.78 -2.68
C PRO A 31 9.11 2.77 -3.13
N PHE A 32 7.92 3.27 -3.39
CA PHE A 32 6.78 2.48 -3.84
C PHE A 32 6.37 2.92 -5.25
N ASN A 33 6.33 1.96 -6.17
CA ASN A 33 5.81 2.14 -7.51
C ASN A 33 4.95 0.94 -7.88
N LEU A 34 3.75 1.19 -8.41
CA LEU A 34 2.82 0.15 -8.78
C LEU A 34 2.02 0.54 -10.02
N ASN A 35 2.04 -0.32 -11.04
CA ASN A 35 1.04 -0.30 -12.11
C ASN A 35 0.06 -1.44 -11.85
N ALA A 36 -1.21 -1.12 -11.73
CA ALA A 36 -2.23 -2.08 -11.34
C ALA A 36 -3.61 -1.69 -11.87
N ARG A 37 -4.52 -2.65 -11.79
CA ARG A 37 -5.95 -2.46 -11.97
C ARG A 37 -6.62 -2.32 -10.60
N VAL A 38 -7.51 -1.35 -10.46
CA VAL A 38 -8.33 -1.17 -9.25
C VAL A 38 -9.37 -2.28 -9.16
N ILE A 39 -9.42 -2.95 -8.02
CA ILE A 39 -10.43 -3.98 -7.73
C ILE A 39 -11.61 -3.34 -7.01
N VAL A 40 -11.33 -2.70 -5.88
CA VAL A 40 -12.31 -2.13 -4.96
C VAL A 40 -11.65 -1.00 -4.17
N THR A 41 -12.43 0.01 -3.80
CA THR A 41 -12.01 1.10 -2.93
C THR A 41 -12.95 1.20 -1.75
N ASN A 42 -12.43 1.57 -0.58
CA ASN A 42 -13.25 1.86 0.59
C ASN A 42 -12.73 3.12 1.28
N ARG A 43 -13.65 4.06 1.53
CA ARG A 43 -13.34 5.31 2.21
C ARG A 43 -13.62 5.17 3.70
N HIS A 44 -12.78 5.79 4.50
CA HIS A 44 -12.84 5.74 5.96
C HIS A 44 -12.95 7.15 6.52
N THR A 45 -13.80 7.32 7.54
CA THR A 45 -14.06 8.63 8.16
C THR A 45 -14.22 8.57 9.68
N THR A 46 -14.16 7.37 10.27
CA THR A 46 -14.61 7.16 11.66
C THR A 46 -13.57 6.51 12.56
N ASP A 47 -12.56 5.86 12.00
CA ASP A 47 -11.52 5.18 12.78
C ASP A 47 -10.28 6.05 12.93
N GLN A 48 -9.45 5.75 13.93
CA GLN A 48 -8.24 6.52 14.22
C GLN A 48 -7.30 6.63 13.00
N MET A 49 -7.19 5.58 12.18
CA MET A 49 -6.30 5.60 11.04
C MET A 49 -6.85 6.44 9.88
N SER A 50 -8.14 6.81 9.91
CA SER A 50 -8.75 7.66 8.88
C SER A 50 -8.24 9.10 8.88
N ASP A 51 -7.65 9.55 10.00
CA ASP A 51 -7.00 10.87 10.11
C ASP A 51 -5.89 11.05 9.07
N PHE A 52 -5.18 9.98 8.72
CA PHE A 52 -4.05 10.04 7.78
C PHE A 52 -4.17 9.04 6.63
N SER A 53 -4.95 7.97 6.77
CA SER A 53 -5.25 7.00 5.71
C SER A 53 -6.77 6.95 5.44
N PRO A 54 -7.29 7.93 4.67
CA PRO A 54 -8.73 8.08 4.46
C PRO A 54 -9.32 7.08 3.44
N ILE A 55 -8.49 6.33 2.73
CA ILE A 55 -8.93 5.38 1.71
C ILE A 55 -8.04 4.14 1.68
N ASP A 56 -8.68 2.98 1.51
CA ASP A 56 -8.00 1.74 1.15
C ASP A 56 -8.30 1.38 -0.31
N VAL A 57 -7.31 0.84 -1.00
CA VAL A 57 -7.43 0.41 -2.41
C VAL A 57 -7.01 -1.05 -2.54
N GLY A 58 -7.94 -1.90 -2.97
CA GLY A 58 -7.64 -3.23 -3.47
C GLY A 58 -7.16 -3.14 -4.92
N VAL A 59 -6.03 -3.75 -5.22
CA VAL A 59 -5.36 -3.67 -6.53
C VAL A 59 -4.98 -5.05 -7.05
N ALA A 60 -4.96 -5.22 -8.37
CA ALA A 60 -4.47 -6.41 -9.05
C ALA A 60 -3.41 -6.07 -10.11
N TRP A 61 -2.42 -6.93 -10.27
CA TRP A 61 -1.36 -6.75 -11.28
C TRP A 61 -0.95 -8.08 -11.91
N GLY A 62 -0.06 -8.00 -12.91
CA GLY A 62 0.37 -9.18 -13.66
C GLY A 62 -0.84 -9.85 -14.32
N PRO A 63 -0.95 -11.19 -14.31
CA PRO A 63 -2.04 -11.91 -14.97
C PRO A 63 -3.45 -11.53 -14.46
N LEU A 64 -3.58 -11.10 -13.20
CA LEU A 64 -4.87 -10.65 -12.65
C LEU A 64 -5.17 -9.17 -12.91
N GLY A 65 -4.19 -8.40 -13.37
CA GLY A 65 -4.37 -7.00 -13.77
C GLY A 65 -4.89 -6.86 -15.21
N GLU A 66 -4.91 -7.93 -15.99
CA GLU A 66 -5.47 -7.93 -17.35
C GLU A 66 -6.99 -7.72 -17.33
N GLU A 67 -7.51 -7.07 -18.38
CA GLU A 67 -8.94 -6.80 -18.50
C GLU A 67 -9.75 -8.11 -18.56
N GLY A 68 -10.87 -8.16 -17.84
CA GLY A 68 -11.77 -9.31 -17.83
C GLY A 68 -11.27 -10.55 -17.08
N LYS A 69 -10.10 -10.50 -16.42
CA LYS A 69 -9.56 -11.63 -15.62
C LYS A 69 -10.07 -11.71 -14.19
N LEU A 70 -10.77 -10.68 -13.72
CA LEU A 70 -11.32 -10.64 -12.38
C LEU A 70 -12.82 -10.37 -12.43
N ASP A 71 -13.58 -11.26 -11.81
CA ASP A 71 -14.95 -10.96 -11.40
C ASP A 71 -14.90 -10.08 -10.15
N LEU A 72 -14.85 -8.76 -10.36
CA LEU A 72 -14.74 -7.74 -9.31
C LEU A 72 -15.88 -7.82 -8.28
N SER A 73 -17.04 -8.39 -8.65
CA SER A 73 -18.20 -8.55 -7.75
C SER A 73 -17.93 -9.50 -6.57
N LYS A 74 -16.88 -10.32 -6.65
CA LYS A 74 -16.47 -11.25 -5.59
C LYS A 74 -15.61 -10.59 -4.51
N PHE A 75 -15.08 -9.39 -4.75
CA PHE A 75 -14.18 -8.70 -3.84
C PHE A 75 -14.94 -7.69 -2.99
N TYR A 76 -14.50 -7.55 -1.74
CA TYR A 76 -15.05 -6.57 -0.81
C TYR A 76 -14.01 -6.23 0.26
N GLN A 77 -14.18 -5.07 0.90
CA GLN A 77 -13.35 -4.66 2.03
C GLN A 77 -14.18 -4.64 3.31
N LYS A 78 -13.57 -5.07 4.43
CA LYS A 78 -14.16 -4.96 5.77
C LYS A 78 -13.03 -4.75 6.79
N GLU A 79 -13.24 -3.89 7.78
CA GLU A 79 -12.26 -3.64 8.86
C GLU A 79 -10.84 -3.37 8.34
N ARG A 80 -10.72 -2.62 7.23
CA ARG A 80 -9.44 -2.37 6.55
C ARG A 80 -8.70 -3.64 6.09
N PHE A 81 -9.44 -4.64 5.61
CA PHE A 81 -8.88 -5.82 4.94
C PHE A 81 -9.59 -6.10 3.62
N LEU A 82 -8.83 -6.59 2.62
CA LEU A 82 -9.37 -7.11 1.37
C LEU A 82 -9.80 -8.56 1.51
N TYR A 83 -11.03 -8.85 1.12
CA TYR A 83 -11.60 -10.19 1.07
C TYR A 83 -12.12 -10.51 -0.32
N TRP A 84 -12.22 -11.81 -0.62
CA TRP A 84 -12.90 -12.31 -1.80
C TRP A 84 -13.65 -13.61 -1.50
N LYS A 85 -14.66 -13.90 -2.31
CA LYS A 85 -15.45 -15.14 -2.20
C LYS A 85 -14.92 -16.20 -3.17
N GLY A 86 -14.75 -17.42 -2.67
CA GLY A 86 -14.41 -18.61 -3.47
C GLY A 86 -13.03 -19.19 -3.18
N GLN A 87 -12.79 -20.42 -3.64
CA GLN A 87 -11.51 -21.13 -3.50
C GLN A 87 -10.51 -20.83 -4.64
N LYS A 88 -10.98 -20.22 -5.73
CA LYS A 88 -10.17 -19.78 -6.88
C LYS A 88 -10.82 -18.56 -7.54
N ILE A 89 -10.03 -17.77 -8.26
CA ILE A 89 -10.54 -16.73 -9.16
C ILE A 89 -10.26 -17.22 -10.58
N ASP A 90 -11.33 -17.55 -11.28
CA ASP A 90 -11.31 -18.23 -12.58
C ASP A 90 -10.43 -19.50 -12.56
N ASP A 91 -9.36 -19.52 -13.36
CA ASP A 91 -8.40 -20.64 -13.43
C ASP A 91 -7.12 -20.38 -12.64
N VAL A 92 -7.04 -19.28 -11.89
CA VAL A 92 -5.88 -18.94 -11.07
C VAL A 92 -6.03 -19.56 -9.67
N PRO A 93 -5.11 -20.44 -9.24
CA PRO A 93 -5.12 -21.02 -7.90
C PRO A 93 -5.04 -19.95 -6.82
N TYR A 94 -5.64 -20.22 -5.66
CA TYR A 94 -5.69 -19.30 -4.52
C TYR A 94 -4.33 -18.68 -4.14
N TRP A 95 -3.27 -19.48 -4.15
CA TRP A 95 -1.91 -19.04 -3.82
C TRP A 95 -1.32 -18.08 -4.85
N ASP A 96 -1.71 -18.22 -6.11
CA ASP A 96 -1.25 -17.34 -7.19
C ASP A 96 -2.06 -16.05 -7.20
N VAL A 97 -3.34 -16.09 -6.82
CA VAL A 97 -4.15 -14.88 -6.59
C VAL A 97 -3.45 -13.95 -5.61
N ARG A 98 -3.01 -14.46 -4.47
CA ARG A 98 -2.34 -13.67 -3.41
C ARG A 98 -1.04 -13.00 -3.85
N LYS A 99 -0.36 -13.51 -4.88
CA LYS A 99 0.88 -12.90 -5.41
C LYS A 99 0.60 -11.75 -6.39
N HIS A 100 -0.65 -11.61 -6.81
CA HIS A 100 -1.09 -10.74 -7.87
C HIS A 100 -2.22 -9.78 -7.44
N ILE A 101 -2.58 -9.78 -6.15
CA ILE A 101 -3.48 -8.80 -5.53
C ILE A 101 -2.80 -8.17 -4.32
N GLY A 102 -3.16 -6.94 -4.02
CA GLY A 102 -2.67 -6.20 -2.86
C GLY A 102 -3.75 -5.36 -2.23
N HIS A 103 -3.53 -4.99 -0.97
CA HIS A 103 -4.41 -4.13 -0.20
C HIS A 103 -3.60 -2.95 0.33
N LEU A 104 -3.85 -1.78 -0.24
CA LEU A 104 -3.08 -0.58 0.05
C LEU A 104 -3.85 0.32 1.00
N HIS A 105 -3.21 0.69 2.11
CA HIS A 105 -3.67 1.77 2.99
C HIS A 105 -3.03 3.06 2.55
N VAL A 106 -3.81 3.99 2.02
CA VAL A 106 -3.26 5.13 1.28
C VAL A 106 -3.26 6.38 2.13
N ILE A 107 -2.09 7.01 2.26
CA ILE A 107 -1.88 8.37 2.78
C ILE A 107 -1.65 9.28 1.56
N PRO A 108 -2.54 10.22 1.22
CA PRO A 108 -2.34 11.13 0.11
C PRO A 108 -1.25 12.17 0.44
N ALA A 109 -0.47 12.59 -0.56
CA ALA A 109 0.49 13.67 -0.40
C ALA A 109 -0.14 15.06 -0.24
N ASP A 110 -1.29 15.26 -0.88
CA ASP A 110 -2.03 16.51 -0.86
C ASP A 110 -3.51 16.28 -1.22
N ASP A 111 -4.29 17.36 -1.17
CA ASP A 111 -5.73 17.33 -1.49
C ASP A 111 -6.00 16.92 -2.94
N TYR A 112 -5.08 17.22 -3.87
CA TYR A 112 -5.26 16.84 -5.28
C TYR A 112 -5.17 15.32 -5.44
N VAL A 113 -4.14 14.70 -4.86
CA VAL A 113 -4.00 13.23 -4.83
C VAL A 113 -5.20 12.58 -4.13
N LEU A 114 -5.69 13.17 -3.03
CA LEU A 114 -6.87 12.67 -2.33
C LEU A 114 -8.13 12.67 -3.22
N GLN A 115 -8.38 13.75 -3.96
CA GLN A 115 -9.53 13.81 -4.88
C GLN A 115 -9.42 12.76 -5.99
N GLU A 116 -8.22 12.58 -6.57
CA GLU A 116 -8.00 11.56 -7.59
C GLU A 116 -8.19 10.14 -7.04
N LEU A 117 -7.73 9.86 -5.82
CA LEU A 117 -7.96 8.59 -5.13
C LEU A 117 -9.45 8.34 -4.90
N TYR A 118 -10.20 9.37 -4.49
CA TYR A 118 -11.65 9.29 -4.32
C TYR A 118 -12.40 9.10 -5.64
N ALA A 119 -11.83 9.52 -6.77
CA ALA A 119 -12.43 9.35 -8.08
C ALA A 119 -12.20 7.95 -8.69
N LEU A 120 -11.30 7.13 -8.12
CA LEU A 120 -11.02 5.77 -8.59
C LEU A 120 -12.28 4.91 -8.63
N GLN A 121 -12.43 4.19 -9.73
CA GLN A 121 -13.51 3.22 -9.92
C GLN A 121 -12.93 1.81 -10.04
N PRO A 122 -13.71 0.77 -9.67
CA PRO A 122 -13.38 -0.60 -10.04
C PRO A 122 -13.07 -0.69 -11.54
N ASN A 123 -12.05 -1.48 -11.87
CA ASN A 123 -11.51 -1.69 -13.22
C ASN A 123 -10.59 -0.58 -13.77
N ASP A 124 -10.41 0.56 -13.09
CA ASP A 124 -9.46 1.59 -13.53
C ASP A 124 -8.02 1.03 -13.64
N LEU A 125 -7.30 1.41 -14.69
CA LEU A 125 -5.86 1.19 -14.79
C LEU A 125 -5.12 2.38 -14.18
N ILE A 126 -4.23 2.10 -13.23
CA ILE A 126 -3.54 3.13 -12.46
C ILE A 126 -2.03 2.93 -12.45
N SER A 127 -1.31 4.04 -12.26
CA SER A 127 0.08 4.09 -11.84
C SER A 127 0.19 4.90 -10.56
N PHE A 128 0.67 4.26 -9.49
CA PHE A 128 0.98 4.89 -8.20
C PHE A 128 2.48 5.07 -8.04
N ARG A 129 2.88 6.24 -7.50
CA ARG A 129 4.24 6.51 -7.03
C ARG A 129 4.22 7.09 -5.63
N GLY A 130 5.25 6.79 -4.86
CA GLY A 130 5.40 7.27 -3.50
C GLY A 130 6.36 6.43 -2.68
N HIS A 131 6.01 6.17 -1.41
CA HIS A 131 6.83 5.41 -0.47
C HIS A 131 5.99 4.47 0.38
N LEU A 132 6.53 3.29 0.71
CA LEU A 132 6.09 2.55 1.88
C LEU A 132 6.41 3.38 3.12
N VAL A 133 5.55 3.36 4.14
CA VAL A 133 5.72 4.18 5.33
C VAL A 133 5.45 3.45 6.63
N ARG A 134 6.00 4.01 7.70
CA ARG A 134 5.61 3.73 9.08
C ARG A 134 4.95 4.99 9.66
N VAL A 135 3.88 4.80 10.43
CA VAL A 135 3.20 5.87 11.15
C VAL A 135 3.43 5.70 12.64
N ASP A 136 3.93 6.76 13.26
CA ASP A 136 4.16 6.87 14.68
C ASP A 136 3.16 7.83 15.33
N ASN A 137 2.75 7.53 16.57
CA ASN A 137 2.01 8.49 17.38
C ASN A 137 2.92 9.64 17.87
N ASN A 138 2.32 10.60 18.59
CA ASN A 138 3.03 11.74 19.21
C ASN A 138 4.14 11.36 20.21
N GLU A 139 4.17 10.11 20.70
CA GLU A 139 5.25 9.58 21.55
C GLU A 139 6.36 8.90 20.74
N GLY A 140 6.28 8.91 19.41
CA GLY A 140 7.23 8.26 18.50
C GLY A 140 7.10 6.74 18.43
N ARG A 141 6.00 6.17 18.95
CA ARG A 141 5.69 4.73 18.91
C ARG A 141 5.02 4.37 17.59
N GLY A 142 5.54 3.34 16.92
CA GLY A 142 4.99 2.83 15.66
C GLY A 142 3.63 2.19 15.87
N ILE A 143 2.57 2.94 15.58
CA ILE A 143 1.19 2.46 15.67
C ILE A 143 0.77 1.71 14.41
N TRP A 144 1.46 1.95 13.29
CA TRP A 144 1.22 1.23 12.05
C TRP A 144 2.51 1.17 11.22
N VAL A 145 2.89 -0.02 10.76
CA VAL A 145 4.14 -0.24 10.04
C VAL A 145 3.82 -0.99 8.75
N SER A 146 4.22 -0.45 7.60
CA SER A 146 3.98 -1.12 6.32
C SER A 146 4.65 -2.48 6.29
N SER A 147 3.97 -3.47 5.72
CA SER A 147 4.64 -4.70 5.29
C SER A 147 5.75 -4.38 4.29
N ARG A 148 6.83 -5.16 4.34
CA ARG A 148 7.94 -5.14 3.37
C ARG A 148 7.92 -6.35 2.44
N SER A 149 7.07 -7.35 2.72
CA SER A 149 6.98 -8.59 1.95
C SER A 149 5.57 -8.74 1.39
N ARG A 150 5.50 -8.79 0.06
CA ARG A 150 4.25 -8.96 -0.71
C ARG A 150 3.64 -10.36 -0.57
N THR A 151 4.25 -11.24 0.21
CA THR A 151 3.79 -12.61 0.49
C THR A 151 3.38 -12.82 1.94
N ASP A 152 3.44 -11.78 2.77
CA ASP A 152 3.04 -11.87 4.17
C ASP A 152 1.53 -12.12 4.29
N THR A 153 1.10 -12.77 5.37
CA THR A 153 -0.32 -13.05 5.65
C THR A 153 -0.72 -12.52 7.02
N GLY A 154 -1.95 -12.03 7.16
CA GLY A 154 -2.52 -11.54 8.44
C GLY A 154 -2.44 -10.02 8.61
N ALA A 155 -2.61 -9.53 9.84
CA ALA A 155 -2.69 -8.10 10.17
C ALA A 155 -1.43 -7.26 9.87
N GLN A 156 -0.33 -7.92 9.47
CA GLN A 156 0.96 -7.30 9.12
C GLN A 156 1.31 -7.43 7.63
N ALA A 157 0.36 -7.85 6.79
CA ALA A 157 0.57 -8.14 5.38
C ALA A 157 0.28 -6.97 4.43
N CYS A 158 -0.38 -5.92 4.90
CA CYS A 158 -0.84 -4.83 4.04
C CYS A 158 0.22 -3.73 3.92
N GLU A 159 0.37 -3.18 2.72
CA GLU A 159 1.24 -2.04 2.49
C GLU A 159 0.56 -0.74 2.94
N ILE A 160 1.29 0.08 3.71
CA ILE A 160 0.89 1.46 4.01
C ILE A 160 1.72 2.34 3.09
N VAL A 161 1.03 3.09 2.23
CA VAL A 161 1.67 3.84 1.14
C VAL A 161 1.36 5.31 1.28
N TYR A 162 2.41 6.13 1.30
CA TYR A 162 2.30 7.55 1.03
C TYR A 162 2.38 7.76 -0.48
N ILE A 163 1.33 8.28 -1.11
CA ILE A 163 1.22 8.43 -2.56
C ILE A 163 1.43 9.89 -2.95
N THR A 164 2.44 10.14 -3.78
CA THR A 164 2.76 11.47 -4.33
C THR A 164 2.17 11.69 -5.70
N ASP A 165 2.01 10.62 -6.48
CA ASP A 165 1.51 10.70 -7.86
C ASP A 165 0.56 9.55 -8.15
N LEU A 166 -0.55 9.88 -8.78
CA LEU A 166 -1.55 8.94 -9.30
C LEU A 166 -1.85 9.30 -10.75
N PHE A 167 -1.66 8.34 -11.66
CA PHE A 167 -2.05 8.45 -13.06
C PHE A 167 -3.10 7.39 -13.39
N ARG A 168 -4.12 7.76 -14.16
CA ARG A 168 -5.18 6.87 -14.66
C ARG A 168 -5.08 6.75 -16.17
N TYR A 169 -5.35 5.58 -16.72
CA TYR A 169 -5.27 5.28 -18.16
C TYR A 169 -6.62 4.91 -18.76
#